data_AF-A0A0C9MVX1-F1
#
_entry.id   AF-A0A0C9MVX1-F1
#
_cell.length_a   1.000
_cell.length_b   1.000
_cell.length_c   1.000
_cell.angle_alpha   90.00
_cell.angle_beta   90.00
_cell.angle_gamma   90.00
#
_symmetry.space_group_name_H-M   'P 1'
#
loop_
_entity.id
_entity.type
_entity.pdbx_description
1 polymer ?
#
loop_
_entity_poly.entity_id
_entity_poly.type
_entity_poly.pdbx_seq_one_letter_code
_entity_poly.pdbx_strand_id
1 'polypeptide(L)'
;MPVQIDQAKAKKAFKALYKHEAENADQEEAIWLMVNTFNKMTLTKGRPTRIVLKHGCQIPGVHRCLITKKDQQKYKDLIKEKKIRGVHKVLDLKHLKKKYPTPDSKQQLIQDFDMLMAEKSIITDLYKILGKDVYKKRREPIPIELFKPDLQKEILRTAKSTYMNFHTGNSHAIRIATTAQDATIAFENFMSAYEKIIAAIPGGEDNIRSFQIKTNNSTSLPVYDAKTDYVDGYKSDEEL
;
A
#
# COMPACT_ATOMS: atom_id res chain seq x y z
N MET A 1 -21.12 1.33 17.50
CA MET A 1 -20.92 2.75 17.91
C MET A 1 -19.71 3.25 17.16
N PRO A 2 -19.67 4.50 16.67
CA PRO A 2 -18.52 4.95 15.91
C PRO A 2 -17.24 4.88 16.76
N VAL A 3 -16.20 4.26 16.23
CA VAL A 3 -14.82 4.24 16.70
C VAL A 3 -14.36 5.69 16.79
N GLN A 4 -14.56 6.27 17.96
CA GLN A 4 -14.14 7.63 18.21
C GLN A 4 -12.65 7.62 18.53
N ILE A 5 -11.82 7.96 17.54
CA ILE A 5 -10.38 8.05 17.74
C ILE A 5 -10.08 9.26 18.64
N ASP A 6 -9.46 8.99 19.79
CA ASP A 6 -8.84 10.05 20.61
C ASP A 6 -7.65 10.64 19.84
N GLN A 7 -7.88 11.80 19.22
CA GLN A 7 -6.87 12.49 18.42
C GLN A 7 -5.66 12.92 19.27
N ALA A 8 -5.82 13.21 20.56
CA ALA A 8 -4.72 13.62 21.41
C ALA A 8 -3.79 12.44 21.68
N LYS A 9 -4.37 11.28 22.02
CA LYS A 9 -3.63 10.02 22.17
C LYS A 9 -2.94 9.61 20.87
N ALA A 10 -3.65 9.68 19.74
CA ALA A 10 -3.09 9.37 18.42
C ALA A 10 -1.90 10.27 18.08
N LYS A 11 -2.04 11.59 18.21
CA LYS A 11 -0.95 12.55 17.96
C LYS A 11 0.26 12.29 18.88
N LYS A 12 0.02 11.95 20.14
CA LYS A 12 1.09 11.59 21.09
C LYS A 12 1.83 10.33 20.65
N ALA A 13 1.12 9.31 20.19
CA ALA A 13 1.71 8.07 19.67
C ALA A 13 2.61 8.36 18.45
N PHE A 14 2.13 9.12 17.46
CA PHE A 14 2.94 9.50 16.30
C PHE A 14 4.19 10.28 16.71
N LYS A 15 4.05 11.30 17.57
CA LYS A 15 5.21 12.07 18.07
C LYS A 15 6.22 11.19 18.81
N ALA A 16 5.75 10.26 19.63
CA ALA A 16 6.62 9.34 20.37
C ALA A 16 7.39 8.41 19.42
N LEU A 17 6.73 7.86 18.40
CA LEU A 17 7.37 7.02 17.39
C LEU A 17 8.48 7.79 16.66
N TYR A 18 8.16 8.98 16.15
CA TYR A 18 9.14 9.79 15.41
C TYR A 18 10.31 10.25 16.27
N LYS A 19 10.10 10.51 17.56
CA LYS A 19 11.19 10.81 18.49
C LYS A 19 12.14 9.63 18.64
N HIS A 20 11.61 8.42 18.78
CA HIS A 20 12.41 7.19 18.89
C HIS A 20 13.20 6.89 17.61
N GLU A 21 12.58 7.09 16.44
CA GLU A 21 13.27 6.86 15.16
C GLU A 21 14.32 7.95 14.86
N ALA A 22 14.13 9.18 15.35
CA ALA A 22 15.14 10.23 15.23
C ALA A 22 16.45 9.91 15.98
N GLU A 23 16.37 9.08 17.02
CA GLU A 23 17.54 8.58 17.75
C GLU A 23 18.26 7.44 17.00
N ASN A 24 17.58 6.80 16.04
CA ASN A 24 18.07 5.66 15.25
C ASN A 24 18.10 5.97 13.73
N ALA A 25 18.63 7.14 13.36
CA ALA A 25 18.48 7.75 12.03
C ALA A 25 19.31 7.11 10.88
N ASP A 26 19.78 5.88 11.04
CA ASP A 26 20.72 5.27 10.07
C ASP A 26 20.06 4.91 8.73
N GLN A 27 18.74 4.64 8.71
CA GLN A 27 18.00 4.28 7.50
C GLN A 27 16.58 4.88 7.46
N GLU A 28 16.12 5.28 6.26
CA GLU A 28 14.73 5.68 6.08
C GLU A 28 13.82 4.45 6.13
N GLU A 29 12.92 4.43 7.11
CA GLU A 29 11.97 3.35 7.32
C GLU A 29 10.55 3.74 6.94
N ALA A 30 9.77 2.74 6.53
CA ALA A 30 8.35 2.88 6.33
C ALA A 30 7.61 2.83 7.67
N ILE A 31 6.65 3.73 7.85
CA ILE A 31 5.75 3.71 9.01
C ILE A 31 4.49 2.95 8.61
N TRP A 32 4.23 1.89 9.37
CA TRP A 32 3.12 0.97 9.17
C TRP A 32 2.03 1.23 10.21
N LEU A 33 0.80 1.37 9.71
CA LEU A 33 -0.41 1.22 10.49
C LEU A 33 -0.80 -0.26 10.49
N MET A 34 -0.79 -0.86 11.67
CA MET A 34 -1.36 -2.18 11.93
C MET A 34 -2.83 -2.02 12.25
N VAL A 35 -3.67 -2.61 11.40
CA VAL A 35 -5.12 -2.69 11.57
C VAL A 35 -5.44 -4.10 12.04
N ASN A 36 -5.92 -4.21 13.27
CA ASN A 36 -6.32 -5.48 13.86
C ASN A 36 -7.85 -5.57 13.92
N THR A 37 -8.40 -6.69 13.49
CA THR A 37 -9.85 -6.97 13.52
C THR A 37 -10.20 -8.05 14.54
N PHE A 38 -11.46 -8.06 14.98
CA PHE A 38 -11.99 -9.14 15.83
C PHE A 38 -12.16 -10.42 15.03
N ASN A 39 -12.90 -10.32 13.92
CA ASN A 39 -13.16 -11.43 13.03
C ASN A 39 -12.13 -11.46 11.90
N LYS A 40 -11.77 -12.68 11.50
CA LYS A 40 -10.81 -12.91 10.41
C LYS A 40 -11.37 -12.40 9.09
N MET A 41 -10.52 -11.73 8.33
CA MET A 41 -10.82 -11.46 6.93
C MET A 41 -10.67 -12.76 6.14
N THR A 42 -11.71 -13.18 5.43
CA THR A 42 -11.71 -14.40 4.59
C THR A 42 -11.50 -14.09 3.11
N LEU A 43 -11.49 -12.82 2.71
CA LEU A 43 -11.30 -12.37 1.33
C LEU A 43 -9.89 -12.74 0.83
N THR A 44 -9.77 -13.92 0.23
CA THR A 44 -8.51 -14.51 -0.27
C THR A 44 -8.11 -14.00 -1.66
N LYS A 45 -9.05 -13.43 -2.43
CA LYS A 45 -8.88 -13.09 -3.85
C LYS A 45 -9.24 -11.64 -4.20
N GLY A 46 -9.17 -10.74 -3.20
CA GLY A 46 -9.38 -9.31 -3.42
C GLY A 46 -8.19 -8.67 -4.13
N ARG A 47 -8.47 -7.79 -5.10
CA ARG A 47 -7.44 -6.86 -5.59
C ARG A 47 -7.04 -5.93 -4.43
N PRO A 48 -5.78 -5.50 -4.35
CA PRO A 48 -5.35 -4.47 -3.39
C PRO A 48 -6.29 -3.28 -3.39
N THR A 49 -6.81 -2.91 -2.22
CA THR A 49 -7.67 -1.74 -2.07
C THR A 49 -6.78 -0.50 -2.04
N ARG A 50 -7.01 0.40 -3.00
CA ARG A 50 -6.27 1.65 -3.10
C ARG A 50 -6.80 2.67 -2.09
N ILE A 51 -5.91 3.19 -1.26
CA ILE A 51 -6.18 4.26 -0.30
C ILE A 51 -5.37 5.48 -0.73
N VAL A 52 -6.03 6.50 -1.28
CA VAL A 52 -5.37 7.77 -1.63
C VAL A 52 -5.08 8.54 -0.34
N LEU A 53 -3.80 8.81 -0.05
CA LEU A 53 -3.38 9.60 1.10
C LEU A 53 -3.40 11.10 0.77
N LYS A 54 -3.51 11.94 1.81
CA LYS A 54 -3.39 13.40 1.68
C LYS A 54 -1.99 13.79 1.19
N HIS A 55 -0.97 13.19 1.79
CA HIS A 55 0.45 13.35 1.45
C HIS A 55 1.03 12.00 1.04
N GLY A 56 1.60 11.88 -0.16
CA GLY A 56 2.15 10.61 -0.62
C GLY A 56 3.40 10.21 0.17
N CYS A 57 3.57 8.92 0.48
CA CYS A 57 4.76 8.38 1.17
C CYS A 57 5.99 8.21 0.25
N GLN A 58 6.01 8.85 -0.92
CA GLN A 58 7.02 8.61 -1.95
C GLN A 58 7.86 9.87 -2.15
N ILE A 59 9.16 9.67 -2.21
CA ILE A 59 10.16 10.74 -2.33
C ILE A 59 10.16 11.28 -3.77
N PRO A 60 10.42 12.59 -3.99
CA PRO A 60 10.75 13.10 -5.31
C PRO A 60 11.97 12.36 -5.91
N GLY A 61 11.94 12.02 -7.20
CA GLY A 61 13.05 11.34 -7.88
C GLY A 61 12.97 9.81 -7.97
N VAL A 62 11.92 9.17 -7.43
CA VAL A 62 11.76 7.71 -7.48
C VAL A 62 11.69 7.14 -8.92
N HIS A 63 12.39 6.04 -9.14
CA HIS A 63 12.38 5.26 -10.37
C HIS A 63 11.14 4.36 -10.43
N ARG A 64 10.29 4.60 -11.43
CA ARG A 64 9.02 3.88 -11.60
C ARG A 64 9.00 3.06 -12.87
N CYS A 65 8.58 1.80 -12.76
CA CYS A 65 8.39 0.90 -13.89
C CYS A 65 6.89 0.64 -14.09
N LEU A 66 6.41 0.81 -15.32
CA LEU A 66 5.06 0.43 -15.73
C LEU A 66 5.09 -0.94 -16.43
N ILE A 67 4.23 -1.85 -16.01
CA ILE A 67 4.07 -3.18 -16.57
C ILE A 67 2.74 -3.28 -17.32
N THR A 68 2.82 -3.61 -18.59
CA THR A 68 1.69 -3.69 -19.53
C THR A 68 1.44 -5.14 -19.93
N LYS A 69 0.19 -5.46 -20.30
CA LYS A 69 -0.15 -6.80 -20.79
C LYS A 69 0.60 -7.13 -22.08
N LYS A 70 0.52 -6.22 -23.06
CA LYS A 70 1.13 -6.29 -24.39
C LYS A 70 1.43 -4.86 -24.89
N ASP A 71 2.20 -4.79 -25.96
CA ASP A 71 2.47 -3.58 -26.76
C ASP A 71 3.18 -2.46 -25.98
N GLN A 72 4.31 -2.78 -25.36
CA GLN A 72 5.18 -1.84 -24.64
C GLN A 72 5.53 -0.61 -25.49
N GLN A 73 5.70 -0.78 -26.80
CA GLN A 73 6.03 0.33 -27.70
C GLN A 73 4.90 1.35 -27.79
N LYS A 74 3.65 0.90 -27.93
CA LYS A 74 2.46 1.77 -27.92
C LYS A 74 2.40 2.65 -26.67
N TYR A 75 2.65 2.07 -25.50
CA TYR A 75 2.62 2.82 -24.24
C TYR A 75 3.84 3.74 -24.08
N LYS A 76 5.01 3.38 -24.60
CA LYS A 76 6.17 4.29 -24.66
C LYS A 76 5.86 5.51 -25.53
N ASP A 77 5.25 5.29 -26.69
CA ASP A 77 4.91 6.37 -27.62
C ASP A 77 3.83 7.26 -27.01
N LEU A 78 2.80 6.68 -26.38
CA LEU A 78 1.79 7.42 -25.63
C LEU A 78 2.37 8.28 -24.50
N ILE A 79 3.35 7.75 -23.76
CA ILE A 79 4.04 8.49 -22.68
C ILE A 79 4.81 9.67 -23.24
N LYS A 80 5.48 9.50 -24.39
CA LYS A 80 6.21 10.58 -25.07
C LYS A 80 5.27 11.64 -25.64
N GLU A 81 4.23 11.21 -26.34
CA GLU A 81 3.22 12.07 -26.97
C GLU A 81 2.52 12.95 -25.93
N LYS A 82 2.02 12.33 -24.86
CA LYS A 82 1.33 13.03 -23.76
C LYS A 82 2.28 13.69 -22.76
N LYS A 83 3.61 13.63 -22.97
CA LYS A 83 4.65 14.18 -22.09
C LYS A 83 4.47 13.76 -20.62
N ILE A 84 4.12 12.50 -20.41
CA ILE A 84 3.84 11.94 -19.08
C ILE A 84 5.13 11.88 -18.27
N ARG A 85 5.10 12.44 -17.06
CA ARG A 85 6.24 12.48 -16.15
C ARG A 85 6.14 11.38 -15.11
N GLY A 86 7.30 10.84 -14.73
CA GLY A 86 7.41 9.90 -13.62
C GLY A 86 7.29 8.43 -13.99
N VAL A 87 7.31 8.06 -15.28
CA VAL A 87 7.49 6.68 -15.74
C VAL A 87 8.85 6.56 -16.40
N HIS A 88 9.74 5.75 -15.83
CA HIS A 88 11.14 5.62 -16.29
C HIS A 88 11.33 4.44 -17.23
N LYS A 89 10.54 3.38 -17.03
CA LYS A 89 10.58 2.19 -17.88
C LYS A 89 9.18 1.63 -18.06
N VAL A 90 8.91 1.14 -19.26
CA VAL A 90 7.72 0.34 -19.56
C VAL A 90 8.20 -1.07 -19.88
N LEU A 91 7.51 -2.10 -19.40
CA LEU A 91 7.81 -3.52 -19.66
C LEU A 91 6.52 -4.26 -20.00
N ASP A 92 6.55 -5.09 -21.05
CA ASP A 92 5.49 -6.07 -21.27
C ASP A 92 5.74 -7.35 -20.48
N LEU A 93 4.68 -8.15 -20.25
CA LEU A 93 4.79 -9.48 -19.68
C LEU A 93 5.79 -10.39 -20.41
N LYS A 94 5.85 -10.32 -21.75
CA LYS A 94 6.82 -11.10 -22.55
C LYS A 94 8.26 -10.69 -22.24
N HIS A 95 8.54 -9.40 -22.21
CA HIS A 95 9.86 -8.84 -21.92
C HIS A 95 10.25 -9.04 -20.46
N LEU A 96 9.30 -8.94 -19.53
CA LEU A 96 9.50 -9.22 -18.11
C LEU A 96 9.97 -10.66 -17.90
N LYS A 97 9.29 -11.65 -18.51
CA LYS A 97 9.68 -13.07 -18.43
C LYS A 97 11.04 -13.34 -19.09
N LYS A 98 11.33 -12.68 -20.22
CA LYS A 98 12.60 -12.87 -20.94
C LYS A 98 13.79 -12.23 -20.23
N LYS A 99 13.63 -11.01 -19.71
CA LYS A 99 14.71 -10.26 -19.07
C LYS A 99 14.93 -10.65 -17.61
N TYR A 100 13.88 -11.07 -16.91
CA TYR A 100 13.94 -11.39 -15.48
C TYR A 100 13.39 -12.81 -15.17
N PRO A 101 14.00 -13.88 -15.74
CA PRO A 101 13.52 -15.25 -15.55
C PRO A 101 13.83 -15.80 -14.15
N THR A 102 15.03 -15.53 -13.63
CA THR A 102 15.55 -16.09 -12.37
C THR A 102 15.10 -15.28 -11.15
N PRO A 103 15.03 -15.87 -9.95
CA PRO A 103 14.73 -15.13 -8.72
C PRO A 103 15.66 -13.93 -8.50
N ASP A 104 16.97 -14.09 -8.75
CA ASP A 104 17.97 -13.03 -8.55
C ASP A 104 17.73 -11.84 -9.50
N SER A 105 17.40 -12.12 -10.76
CA SER A 105 17.06 -11.06 -11.71
C SER A 105 15.79 -10.30 -11.30
N LYS A 106 14.81 -10.98 -10.69
CA LYS A 106 13.60 -10.33 -10.16
C LYS A 106 13.92 -9.49 -8.92
N GLN A 107 14.86 -9.91 -8.08
CA GLN A 107 15.36 -9.07 -6.99
C GLN A 107 16.07 -7.82 -7.52
N GLN A 108 16.87 -7.96 -8.58
CA GLN A 108 17.49 -6.81 -9.26
C GLN A 108 16.42 -5.85 -9.80
N LEU A 109 15.33 -6.35 -10.40
CA LEU A 109 14.22 -5.49 -10.83
C LEU A 109 13.62 -4.66 -9.67
N ILE A 110 13.51 -5.24 -8.47
CA ILE A 110 12.98 -4.55 -7.28
C ILE A 110 14.02 -3.54 -6.73
N GLN A 111 15.31 -3.81 -6.90
CA GLN A 111 16.36 -2.88 -6.50
C GLN A 111 16.48 -1.70 -7.48
N ASP A 112 16.34 -1.96 -8.78
CA ASP A 112 16.41 -0.94 -9.85
C ASP A 112 15.24 0.06 -9.80
N PHE A 113 14.06 -0.38 -9.33
CA PHE A 113 12.84 0.43 -9.34
C PHE A 113 12.20 0.51 -7.97
N ASP A 114 12.04 1.72 -7.46
CA ASP A 114 11.33 2.01 -6.21
C ASP A 114 9.85 1.59 -6.29
N MET A 115 9.22 1.80 -7.44
CA MET A 115 7.79 1.57 -7.63
C MET A 115 7.48 0.80 -8.91
N LEU A 116 6.82 -0.35 -8.74
CA LEU A 116 6.25 -1.12 -9.83
C LEU A 116 4.77 -0.76 -9.97
N MET A 117 4.35 -0.37 -11.16
CA MET A 117 2.95 -0.17 -11.55
C MET A 117 2.59 -1.21 -12.59
N ALA A 118 1.37 -1.72 -12.56
CA ALA A 118 0.92 -2.73 -13.50
C ALA A 118 -0.53 -2.53 -13.91
N GLU A 119 -0.84 -2.83 -15.15
CA GLU A 119 -2.21 -2.82 -15.64
C GLU A 119 -3.11 -3.70 -14.74
N LYS A 120 -4.27 -3.17 -14.32
CA LYS A 120 -5.19 -3.87 -13.40
C LYS A 120 -5.57 -5.29 -13.85
N SER A 121 -5.55 -5.56 -15.16
CA SER A 121 -5.89 -6.86 -15.75
C SER A 121 -4.83 -7.95 -15.52
N ILE A 122 -3.56 -7.58 -15.27
CA ILE A 122 -2.43 -8.53 -15.20
C ILE A 122 -1.91 -8.78 -13.77
N ILE A 123 -2.49 -8.12 -12.76
CA ILE A 123 -2.02 -8.23 -11.36
C ILE A 123 -2.00 -9.69 -10.88
N THR A 124 -3.04 -10.45 -11.21
CA THR A 124 -3.14 -11.88 -10.85
C THR A 124 -2.03 -12.72 -11.50
N ASP A 125 -1.68 -12.40 -12.75
CA ASP A 125 -0.59 -13.09 -13.46
C ASP A 125 0.78 -12.72 -12.91
N LEU A 126 0.95 -11.47 -12.48
CA LEU A 126 2.21 -10.97 -11.94
C LEU A 126 2.62 -11.64 -10.64
N TYR A 127 1.67 -12.11 -9.83
CA TYR A 127 1.99 -12.91 -8.65
C TYR A 127 2.76 -14.18 -9.02
N LYS A 128 2.34 -14.86 -10.08
CA LYS A 128 3.02 -16.08 -10.59
C LYS A 128 4.38 -15.77 -11.21
N ILE A 129 4.52 -14.60 -11.86
CA ILE A 129 5.75 -14.24 -12.60
C ILE A 129 6.83 -13.72 -11.63
N LEU A 130 6.48 -12.77 -10.77
CA LEU A 130 7.44 -12.16 -9.84
C LEU A 130 7.77 -13.09 -8.68
N GLY A 131 6.83 -13.95 -8.29
CA GLY A 131 7.00 -14.90 -7.21
C GLY A 131 6.75 -14.30 -5.82
N LYS A 132 6.65 -15.18 -4.82
CA LYS A 132 6.22 -14.86 -3.46
C LYS A 132 7.11 -13.85 -2.73
N ASP A 133 8.41 -13.83 -3.03
CA ASP A 133 9.38 -13.03 -2.25
C ASP A 133 9.20 -11.52 -2.48
N VAL A 134 8.73 -11.12 -3.67
CA VAL A 134 8.41 -9.72 -3.99
C VAL A 134 7.24 -9.22 -3.14
N TYR A 135 6.21 -10.04 -3.02
CA TYR A 135 5.00 -9.73 -2.26
C TYR A 135 5.24 -9.78 -0.75
N LYS A 136 6.12 -10.68 -0.28
CA LYS A 136 6.56 -10.70 1.12
C LYS A 136 7.28 -9.41 1.52
N LYS A 137 8.08 -8.83 0.62
CA LYS A 137 8.78 -7.56 0.84
C LYS A 137 7.88 -6.32 0.71
N ARG A 138 6.56 -6.48 0.49
CA ARG A 138 5.63 -5.37 0.24
C ARG A 138 6.03 -4.50 -0.97
N ARG A 139 6.68 -5.11 -1.97
CA ARG A 139 7.13 -4.47 -3.21
C ARG A 139 6.33 -4.95 -4.43
N GLU A 140 5.10 -5.38 -4.20
CA GLU A 140 4.19 -5.83 -5.25
C GLU A 140 3.83 -4.71 -6.25
N PRO A 141 3.53 -5.08 -7.51
CA PRO A 141 3.07 -4.13 -8.50
C PRO A 141 1.73 -3.50 -8.14
N ILE A 142 1.70 -2.18 -8.25
CA ILE A 142 0.56 -1.36 -7.95
C ILE A 142 -0.42 -1.34 -9.14
N PRO A 143 -1.72 -1.69 -8.97
CA PRO A 143 -2.68 -1.65 -10.06
C PRO A 143 -2.93 -0.22 -10.56
N ILE A 144 -2.84 -0.05 -11.89
CA ILE A 144 -3.17 1.18 -12.62
C ILE A 144 -4.16 0.90 -13.76
N GLU A 145 -5.06 1.85 -14.00
CA GLU A 145 -6.02 1.81 -15.11
C GLU A 145 -5.49 2.64 -16.27
N LEU A 146 -4.96 1.97 -17.29
CA LEU A 146 -4.31 2.62 -18.44
C LEU A 146 -5.30 3.27 -19.43
N PHE A 147 -6.57 2.86 -19.39
CA PHE A 147 -7.61 3.32 -20.31
C PHE A 147 -8.29 4.63 -19.88
N LYS A 148 -7.81 5.28 -18.80
CA LYS A 148 -8.36 6.58 -18.39
C LYS A 148 -7.94 7.69 -19.36
N PRO A 149 -8.80 8.71 -19.57
CA PRO A 149 -8.49 9.82 -20.48
C PRO A 149 -7.22 10.56 -20.05
N ASP A 150 -7.09 10.82 -18.75
CA ASP A 150 -5.92 11.46 -18.14
C ASP A 150 -5.04 10.43 -17.41
N LEU A 151 -4.05 9.91 -18.13
CA LEU A 151 -3.09 8.95 -17.61
C LEU A 151 -2.08 9.60 -16.64
N GLN A 152 -1.73 10.88 -16.83
CA GLN A 152 -0.81 11.60 -15.94
C GLN A 152 -1.39 11.72 -14.53
N LYS A 153 -2.67 12.12 -14.44
CA LYS A 153 -3.38 12.22 -13.16
C LYS A 153 -3.52 10.86 -12.47
N GLU A 154 -3.79 9.80 -13.23
CA GLU A 154 -3.86 8.44 -12.67
C GLU A 154 -2.49 7.98 -12.12
N ILE A 155 -1.39 8.27 -12.81
CA ILE A 155 -0.03 7.96 -12.33
C ILE A 155 0.29 8.73 -11.04
N LEU A 156 0.00 10.04 -11.01
CA LEU A 156 0.22 10.87 -9.83
C LEU A 156 -0.65 10.42 -8.66
N ARG A 157 -1.92 10.06 -8.92
CA ARG A 157 -2.83 9.51 -7.91
C ARG A 157 -2.29 8.19 -7.37
N THR A 158 -1.81 7.32 -8.25
CA THR A 158 -1.20 6.04 -7.87
C THR A 158 0.03 6.24 -7.00
N ALA A 159 0.90 7.19 -7.35
CA ALA A 159 2.08 7.52 -6.55
C ALA A 159 1.75 8.07 -5.16
N LYS A 160 0.64 8.81 -5.02
CA LYS A 160 0.13 9.31 -3.73
C LYS A 160 -0.64 8.27 -2.91
N SER A 161 -0.97 7.13 -3.50
CA SER A 161 -1.81 6.13 -2.85
C SER A 161 -0.97 5.10 -2.11
N THR A 162 -1.50 4.63 -0.98
CA THR A 162 -1.09 3.40 -0.35
C THR A 162 -2.09 2.30 -0.68
N TYR A 163 -1.71 1.04 -0.43
CA TYR A 163 -2.52 -0.11 -0.78
C TYR A 163 -2.68 -1.00 0.44
N MET A 164 -3.92 -1.39 0.69
CA MET A 164 -4.27 -2.37 1.70
C MET A 164 -4.52 -3.70 1.00
N ASN A 165 -3.66 -4.68 1.30
CA ASN A 165 -3.82 -6.03 0.77
C ASN A 165 -4.54 -6.89 1.81
N PHE A 166 -5.76 -7.27 1.49
CA PHE A 166 -6.49 -8.28 2.25
C PHE A 166 -5.82 -9.64 2.07
N HIS A 167 -5.22 -10.12 3.15
CA HIS A 167 -4.80 -11.50 3.29
C HIS A 167 -5.76 -12.17 4.27
N THR A 168 -5.78 -13.49 4.31
CA THR A 168 -6.51 -14.18 5.36
C THR A 168 -5.87 -13.91 6.71
N GLY A 169 -6.65 -13.44 7.68
CA GLY A 169 -6.18 -13.19 9.04
C GLY A 169 -6.86 -12.00 9.71
N ASN A 170 -6.34 -11.63 10.88
CA ASN A 170 -6.91 -10.59 11.73
C ASN A 170 -6.05 -9.33 11.78
N SER A 171 -4.89 -9.31 11.12
CA SER A 171 -3.92 -8.22 11.23
C SER A 171 -3.37 -7.84 9.87
N HIS A 172 -3.51 -6.56 9.53
CA HIS A 172 -3.10 -6.02 8.23
C HIS A 172 -2.23 -4.78 8.42
N ALA A 173 -1.09 -4.76 7.74
CA ALA A 173 -0.19 -3.62 7.72
C ALA A 173 -0.47 -2.73 6.50
N ILE A 174 -0.59 -1.42 6.74
CA ILE A 174 -0.79 -0.40 5.72
C ILE A 174 0.30 0.66 5.89
N ARG A 175 1.03 0.97 4.82
CA ARG A 175 2.04 2.04 4.88
C ARG A 175 1.36 3.40 4.86
N ILE A 176 1.63 4.24 5.86
CA ILE A 176 0.98 5.56 6.02
C ILE A 176 1.93 6.75 5.90
N ALA A 177 3.23 6.54 6.16
CA ALA A 177 4.27 7.56 6.06
C ALA A 177 5.66 6.91 5.94
N THR A 178 6.70 7.72 5.80
CA THR A 178 8.09 7.32 6.02
C THR A 178 8.72 8.18 7.12
N THR A 179 9.82 7.71 7.70
CA THR A 179 10.56 8.45 8.75
C THR A 179 11.11 9.79 8.25
N ALA A 180 11.27 9.98 6.93
CA ALA A 180 11.66 11.25 6.32
C ALA A 180 10.54 12.32 6.32
N GLN A 181 9.29 11.95 6.61
CA GLN A 181 8.15 12.88 6.70
C GLN A 181 7.90 13.31 8.14
N ASP A 182 7.26 14.45 8.37
CA ASP A 182 6.94 14.88 9.74
C ASP A 182 5.85 14.02 10.40
N ALA A 183 5.90 13.91 11.73
CA ALA A 183 4.87 13.23 12.53
C ALA A 183 3.45 13.81 12.31
N THR A 184 3.35 15.12 12.06
CA THR A 184 2.08 15.78 11.74
C THR A 184 1.53 15.30 10.40
N ILE A 185 2.39 15.16 9.39
CA ILE A 185 2.03 14.66 8.06
C ILE A 185 1.54 13.20 8.16
N ALA A 186 2.25 12.37 8.93
CA ALA A 186 1.85 10.98 9.17
C ALA A 186 0.47 10.87 9.83
N PHE A 187 0.20 11.71 10.83
CA PHE A 187 -1.12 11.77 11.47
C PHE A 187 -2.23 12.22 10.49
N GLU A 188 -1.97 13.23 9.66
CA GLU A 188 -2.94 13.65 8.64
C GLU A 188 -3.23 12.55 7.61
N ASN A 189 -2.18 11.80 7.21
CA ASN A 189 -2.33 10.65 6.34
C ASN A 189 -3.20 9.57 6.97
N PHE A 190 -2.95 9.24 8.25
CA PHE A 190 -3.76 8.30 9.01
C PHE A 190 -5.24 8.70 9.03
N MET A 191 -5.55 9.96 9.39
CA MET A 191 -6.94 10.45 9.40
C MET A 191 -7.59 10.38 8.01
N SER A 192 -6.84 10.70 6.94
CA SER A 192 -7.35 10.61 5.55
C SER A 192 -7.55 9.16 5.06
N ALA A 193 -6.80 8.22 5.62
CA ALA A 193 -6.88 6.81 5.29
C ALA A 193 -7.99 6.10 6.08
N TYR A 194 -8.24 6.54 7.31
CA TYR A 194 -9.12 5.91 8.29
C TYR A 194 -10.52 5.61 7.72
N GLU A 195 -11.20 6.60 7.14
CA GLU A 195 -12.54 6.42 6.56
C GLU A 195 -12.56 5.35 5.46
N LYS A 196 -11.53 5.35 4.61
CA LYS A 196 -11.39 4.37 3.52
C LYS A 196 -11.04 2.98 4.02
N ILE A 197 -10.29 2.90 5.13
CA ILE A 197 -9.95 1.62 5.78
C ILE A 197 -11.20 0.99 6.35
N ILE A 198 -12.03 1.75 7.08
CA ILE A 198 -13.31 1.26 7.62
C ILE A 198 -14.21 0.75 6.49
N ALA A 199 -14.37 1.55 5.43
CA ALA A 199 -15.23 1.18 4.31
C ALA A 199 -14.74 -0.07 3.56
N ALA A 200 -13.45 -0.40 3.65
CA ALA A 200 -12.88 -1.55 2.98
C ALA A 200 -12.93 -2.84 3.83
N ILE A 201 -13.09 -2.72 5.15
CA ILE A 201 -13.11 -3.86 6.07
C ILE A 201 -14.53 -4.49 6.09
N PRO A 202 -14.66 -5.81 5.89
CA PRO A 202 -15.92 -6.51 6.11
C PRO A 202 -16.38 -6.38 7.57
N GLY A 203 -17.66 -6.04 7.78
CA GLY A 203 -18.18 -5.68 9.11
C GLY A 203 -17.86 -4.25 9.55
N GLY A 204 -17.20 -3.48 8.68
CA GLY A 204 -16.96 -2.05 8.86
C GLY A 204 -16.21 -1.73 10.15
N GLU A 205 -16.78 -0.80 10.89
CA GLU A 205 -16.18 -0.21 12.07
C GLU A 205 -16.21 -1.11 13.30
N ASP A 206 -17.29 -1.86 13.46
CA ASP A 206 -17.51 -2.76 14.60
C ASP A 206 -16.54 -3.97 14.57
N ASN A 207 -16.02 -4.33 13.39
CA ASN A 207 -15.01 -5.39 13.27
C ASN A 207 -13.59 -4.92 13.65
N ILE A 208 -13.37 -3.63 13.91
CA ILE A 208 -12.05 -3.09 14.24
C ILE A 208 -11.75 -3.28 15.73
N ARG A 209 -10.71 -4.06 16.01
CA ARG A 209 -10.20 -4.28 17.36
C ARG A 209 -9.23 -3.20 17.79
N SER A 210 -8.19 -2.94 17.00
CA SER A 210 -7.19 -1.93 17.35
C SER A 210 -6.46 -1.36 16.14
N PHE A 211 -6.00 -0.12 16.30
CA PHE A 211 -5.04 0.51 15.41
C PHE A 211 -3.74 0.71 16.17
N GLN A 212 -2.63 0.26 15.59
CA GLN A 212 -1.30 0.44 16.15
C GLN A 212 -0.36 0.96 15.08
N ILE A 213 0.67 1.70 15.47
CA ILE A 213 1.70 2.23 14.56
C ILE A 213 3.06 1.67 14.94
N LYS A 214 3.86 1.32 13.93
CA LYS A 214 5.24 0.85 14.11
C LYS A 214 6.09 1.08 12.87
N THR A 215 7.40 1.04 13.03
CA THR A 215 8.34 0.81 11.92
C THR A 215 8.64 -0.69 11.79
N ASN A 216 9.65 -1.07 11.00
CA ASN A 216 9.99 -2.49 10.87
C ASN A 216 10.68 -3.00 12.14
N ASN A 217 11.47 -2.13 12.77
CA ASN A 217 12.30 -2.46 13.93
C ASN A 217 11.77 -1.90 15.25
N SER A 218 10.84 -0.91 15.22
CA SER A 218 10.29 -0.32 16.45
C SER A 218 9.26 -1.20 17.17
N THR A 219 9.04 -0.86 18.43
CA THR A 219 7.88 -1.35 19.19
C THR A 219 6.58 -0.73 18.65
N SER A 220 5.48 -1.48 18.73
CA SER A 220 4.15 -1.05 18.28
C SER A 220 3.46 -0.15 19.30
N LEU A 221 3.03 1.04 18.88
CA LEU A 221 2.33 2.00 19.72
C LEU A 221 0.82 2.00 19.41
N PRO A 222 -0.05 1.82 20.41
CA PRO A 222 -1.50 1.80 20.19
C PRO A 222 -2.04 3.21 19.95
N VAL A 223 -2.72 3.38 18.83
CA VAL A 223 -3.46 4.60 18.47
C VAL A 223 -4.90 4.50 18.97
N TYR A 224 -5.51 3.35 18.76
CA TYR A 224 -6.88 3.03 19.18
C TYR A 224 -6.93 1.58 19.65
N ASP A 225 -7.72 1.33 20.69
CA ASP A 225 -8.03 0.00 21.17
C ASP A 225 -9.50 -0.06 21.56
N ALA A 226 -10.21 -1.08 21.10
CA ALA A 226 -11.59 -1.31 21.45
C ALA A 226 -11.68 -1.73 22.92
N LYS A 227 -12.68 -1.21 23.64
CA LYS A 227 -12.90 -1.54 25.05
C LYS A 227 -13.52 -2.92 25.28
N THR A 228 -14.05 -3.53 24.22
CA THR A 228 -14.77 -4.80 24.26
C THR A 228 -13.91 -5.89 23.62
N ASP A 229 -13.87 -7.07 24.23
CA ASP A 229 -12.94 -8.12 23.80
C ASP A 229 -13.43 -8.98 22.63
N TYR A 230 -14.71 -8.91 22.26
CA TYR A 230 -15.29 -9.73 21.18
C TYR A 230 -16.58 -9.14 20.62
N VAL A 231 -16.76 -9.20 19.30
CA VAL A 231 -18.05 -8.96 18.61
C VAL A 231 -18.42 -10.27 17.93
N ASP A 232 -19.56 -10.85 18.31
CA ASP A 232 -20.07 -12.09 17.71
C ASP A 232 -20.10 -11.97 16.18
N GLY A 233 -19.67 -13.04 15.50
CA GLY A 233 -19.29 -13.04 14.09
C GLY A 233 -20.29 -12.34 13.17
N TYR A 234 -19.79 -11.46 12.30
CA TYR A 234 -20.55 -11.02 11.14
C TYR A 234 -20.85 -12.23 10.27
N LYS A 235 -22.14 -12.44 9.94
CA LYS A 235 -22.53 -13.33 8.83
C LYS A 235 -21.83 -12.79 7.58
N SER A 236 -20.84 -13.53 7.08
CA SER A 236 -20.26 -13.23 5.78
C SER A 236 -21.37 -13.37 4.74
N ASP A 237 -21.61 -12.33 3.96
CA ASP A 237 -22.49 -12.36 2.77
C ASP A 237 -21.88 -13.25 1.66
N GLU A 238 -21.57 -14.52 1.97
CA GLU A 238 -21.11 -15.55 1.02
C GLU A 238 -22.27 -16.39 0.46
N GLU A 239 -23.52 -15.94 0.62
CA GLU A 239 -24.66 -16.45 -0.15
C GLU A 239 -25.18 -15.36 -1.08
N LEU A 240 -24.56 -15.22 -2.26
CA LEU A 240 -25.17 -14.84 -3.56
C LEU A 240 -24.14 -14.91 -4.70
#